data_AF-A0A538NFU4-F1
#
_entry.id   AF-A0A538NFU4-F1
#
_cell.length_a   1.000
_cell.length_b   1.000
_cell.length_c   1.000
_cell.angle_alpha   90.00
_cell.angle_beta   90.00
_cell.angle_gamma   90.00
#
_symmetry.space_group_name_H-M   'P 1'
#
loop_
_entity.id
_entity.type
_entity.pdbx_description
1 polymer ?
#
loop_
_entity_poly.entity_id
_entity_poly.type
_entity_poly.pdbx_seq_one_letter_code
_entity_poly.pdbx_strand_id
1 'polypeptide(L)'
;MKMNRTMLVALALLLTTTAATFAANALMGAWKLNEGKSKFPPGATKNTLVTYTPAKGDMVKCAVDGVDKDGKPIRWTWVGKFDGKPYQIKGSPSFDTLTYKPVNDRTNETTAAKAGKVVMTGTITVAKDGKSRLVKLTGTDANGKKFTEMTYYDKRP
;
A
#
# COMPACT_ATOMS: atom_id res chain seq x y z
N MET A 1 -7.87 70.15 -22.91
CA MET A 1 -7.04 69.58 -21.82
C MET A 1 -6.37 68.31 -22.35
N LYS A 2 -5.05 68.35 -22.58
CA LYS A 2 -4.22 67.17 -22.88
C LYS A 2 -3.96 66.39 -21.59
N MET A 3 -3.97 65.05 -21.61
CA MET A 3 -2.81 64.21 -21.23
C MET A 3 -3.11 62.70 -21.41
N ASN A 4 -2.15 62.04 -22.07
CA ASN A 4 -1.91 60.62 -22.30
C ASN A 4 -2.13 59.66 -21.11
N ARG A 5 -2.32 58.36 -21.41
CA ARG A 5 -1.27 57.32 -21.22
C ARG A 5 -1.73 55.90 -21.58
N THR A 6 -1.03 55.32 -22.54
CA THR A 6 -0.84 53.89 -22.83
C THR A 6 -0.50 53.09 -21.57
N MET A 7 -1.06 51.88 -21.42
CA MET A 7 -0.41 50.80 -20.66
C MET A 7 -0.84 49.42 -21.17
N LEU A 8 0.17 48.61 -21.54
CA LEU A 8 0.09 47.20 -21.91
C LEU A 8 -0.35 46.31 -20.74
N VAL A 9 -1.18 45.29 -20.98
CA VAL A 9 -1.27 44.03 -20.19
C VAL A 9 -1.87 42.96 -21.13
N ALA A 10 -1.11 42.10 -21.80
CA ALA A 10 -0.44 40.85 -21.37
C ALA A 10 -1.08 39.65 -22.09
N LEU A 11 -0.29 39.02 -22.97
CA LEU A 11 -0.63 37.79 -23.69
C LEU A 11 -0.66 36.62 -22.69
N ALA A 12 -1.85 36.10 -22.39
CA ALA A 12 -2.00 34.90 -21.58
C ALA A 12 -1.61 33.66 -22.41
N LEU A 13 -0.39 33.16 -22.21
CA LEU A 13 0.02 31.83 -22.67
C LEU A 13 -0.75 30.78 -21.83
N LEU A 14 -1.74 30.13 -22.43
CA LEU A 14 -2.31 28.91 -21.87
C LEU A 14 -1.28 27.79 -21.97
N LEU A 15 -0.55 27.54 -20.88
CA LEU A 15 0.16 26.29 -20.66
C LEU A 15 -0.86 25.23 -20.24
N THR A 16 -1.40 24.49 -21.20
CA THR A 16 -2.12 23.25 -20.87
C THR A 16 -1.10 22.19 -20.46
N THR A 17 -0.77 22.14 -19.17
CA THR A 17 -0.11 20.98 -18.60
C THR A 17 -1.13 19.84 -18.62
N THR A 18 -1.02 18.96 -19.61
CA THR A 18 -1.64 17.63 -19.52
C THR A 18 -0.92 16.88 -18.40
N ALA A 19 -1.39 17.08 -17.17
CA ALA A 19 -1.08 16.16 -16.09
C ALA A 19 -1.65 14.81 -16.53
N ALA A 20 -0.79 13.87 -16.89
CA ALA A 20 -1.20 12.48 -17.04
C ALA A 20 -1.85 12.08 -15.71
N THR A 21 -3.17 11.97 -15.70
CA THR A 21 -3.90 11.47 -14.56
C THR A 21 -3.57 9.99 -14.47
N PHE A 22 -2.49 9.66 -13.76
CA PHE A 22 -2.35 8.31 -13.25
C PHE A 22 -3.63 8.04 -12.46
N ALA A 23 -4.40 7.03 -12.87
CA ALA A 23 -5.46 6.51 -12.03
C ALA A 23 -4.78 6.16 -10.71
N ALA A 24 -5.03 6.98 -9.69
CA ALA A 24 -4.36 6.83 -8.41
C ALA A 24 -4.77 5.46 -7.88
N ASN A 25 -3.81 4.52 -7.80
CA ASN A 25 -4.07 3.22 -7.18
C ASN A 25 -4.64 3.50 -5.78
N ALA A 26 -5.81 2.94 -5.48
CA ALA A 26 -6.54 3.26 -4.26
C ALA A 26 -5.72 2.99 -2.98
N LEU A 27 -4.70 2.12 -3.06
CA LEU A 27 -3.79 1.81 -1.96
C LEU A 27 -2.76 2.90 -1.66
N MET A 28 -2.55 3.88 -2.54
CA MET A 28 -1.56 4.94 -2.32
C MET A 28 -1.86 5.74 -1.04
N GLY A 29 -0.80 6.07 -0.30
CA GLY A 29 -0.86 6.80 0.98
C GLY A 29 -0.52 5.94 2.19
N ALA A 30 -0.76 6.50 3.37
CA ALA A 30 -0.44 5.89 4.66
C ALA A 30 -1.69 5.32 5.34
N TRP A 31 -1.57 4.10 5.86
CA TRP A 31 -2.65 3.31 6.45
C TRP A 31 -2.27 2.90 7.87
N LYS A 32 -2.99 3.43 8.87
CA LYS A 32 -2.79 3.09 10.28
C LYS A 32 -3.69 1.92 10.66
N LEU A 33 -3.15 0.95 11.37
CA LEU A 33 -3.89 -0.21 11.84
C LEU A 33 -5.04 0.23 12.78
N ASN A 34 -6.22 -0.32 12.52
CA ASN A 34 -7.37 -0.25 13.42
C ASN A 34 -7.48 -1.59 14.17
N GLU A 35 -6.77 -1.68 15.30
CA GLU A 35 -6.71 -2.92 16.08
C GLU A 35 -8.09 -3.33 16.60
N GLY A 36 -8.92 -2.38 17.02
CA GLY A 36 -10.25 -2.67 17.57
C GLY A 36 -11.22 -3.31 16.57
N LYS A 37 -11.04 -3.07 15.26
CA LYS A 37 -11.83 -3.74 14.20
C LYS A 37 -11.16 -5.02 13.67
N SER A 38 -9.88 -5.22 13.95
CA SER A 38 -9.08 -6.29 13.38
C SER A 38 -9.25 -7.61 14.14
N LYS A 39 -9.04 -8.73 13.44
CA LYS A 39 -9.02 -10.08 14.00
C LYS A 39 -7.70 -10.75 13.64
N PHE A 40 -6.94 -11.11 14.66
CA PHE A 40 -5.62 -11.69 14.54
C PHE A 40 -5.60 -13.14 15.03
N PRO A 41 -4.84 -14.03 14.39
CA PRO A 41 -4.50 -15.29 15.02
C PRO A 41 -3.60 -15.08 16.25
N PRO A 42 -3.56 -16.01 17.21
CA PRO A 42 -2.66 -15.94 18.35
C PRO A 42 -1.20 -15.78 17.90
N GLY A 43 -0.48 -14.84 18.52
CA GLY A 43 0.94 -14.59 18.20
C GLY A 43 1.19 -13.91 16.85
N ALA A 44 0.18 -13.33 16.22
CA ALA A 44 0.36 -12.60 14.95
C ALA A 44 1.24 -11.35 15.14
N THR A 45 2.14 -11.16 14.18
CA THR A 45 2.77 -9.85 13.94
C THR A 45 1.71 -8.85 13.50
N LYS A 46 1.75 -7.63 14.03
CA LYS A 46 0.84 -6.56 13.66
C LYS A 46 1.57 -5.50 12.85
N ASN A 47 1.18 -5.31 11.60
CA ASN A 47 1.64 -4.16 10.81
C ASN A 47 0.85 -2.92 11.26
N THR A 48 1.48 -2.01 11.99
CA THR A 48 0.84 -0.86 12.66
C THR A 48 0.70 0.34 11.72
N LEU A 49 1.63 0.51 10.78
CA LEU A 49 1.58 1.53 9.73
C LEU A 49 2.10 0.94 8.42
N VAL A 50 1.34 1.14 7.35
CA VAL A 50 1.71 0.73 5.99
C VAL A 50 1.61 1.93 5.07
N THR A 51 2.70 2.28 4.40
CA THR A 51 2.77 3.48 3.55
C THR A 51 3.18 3.11 2.14
N TYR A 52 2.35 3.45 1.15
CA TYR A 52 2.64 3.28 -0.27
C TYR A 52 2.99 4.64 -0.89
N THR A 53 4.18 4.73 -1.49
CA THR A 53 4.67 5.93 -2.19
C THR A 53 5.19 5.59 -3.58
N PRO A 54 5.18 6.53 -4.54
CA PRO A 54 5.86 6.34 -5.82
C PRO A 54 7.34 5.98 -5.60
N ALA A 55 7.88 5.16 -6.49
CA ALA A 55 9.30 4.85 -6.60
C ALA A 55 9.78 5.12 -8.02
N LYS A 56 10.99 4.67 -8.38
CA LYS A 56 11.56 4.92 -9.72
C LYS A 56 10.68 4.28 -10.80
N GLY A 57 10.34 5.08 -11.83
CA GLY A 57 9.49 4.63 -12.93
C GLY A 57 8.05 4.41 -12.49
N ASP A 58 7.46 3.27 -12.88
CA ASP A 58 6.11 2.84 -12.53
C ASP A 58 6.06 1.96 -11.26
N MET A 59 7.16 1.91 -10.51
CA MET A 59 7.23 1.14 -9.26
C MET A 59 6.62 1.89 -8.08
N VAL A 60 6.19 1.14 -7.09
CA VAL A 60 5.70 1.62 -5.80
C VAL A 60 6.56 1.05 -4.69
N LYS A 61 6.88 1.90 -3.71
CA LYS A 61 7.47 1.48 -2.44
C LYS A 61 6.37 1.31 -1.41
N CYS A 62 6.28 0.14 -0.80
CA CYS A 62 5.51 -0.10 0.42
C CYS A 62 6.49 -0.19 1.60
N ALA A 63 6.36 0.71 2.57
CA ALA A 63 7.11 0.68 3.82
C ALA A 63 6.17 0.32 4.96
N VAL A 64 6.61 -0.61 5.81
CA VAL A 64 5.80 -1.11 6.91
C VAL A 64 6.55 -1.00 8.22
N ASP A 65 5.89 -0.39 9.20
CA ASP A 65 6.21 -0.49 10.61
C ASP A 65 5.22 -1.44 11.27
N GLY A 66 5.68 -2.20 12.25
CA GLY A 66 4.85 -3.11 13.01
C GLY A 66 5.45 -3.51 14.34
N VAL A 67 4.79 -4.45 14.98
CA VAL A 67 5.27 -5.12 16.20
C VAL A 67 5.14 -6.63 16.05
N ASP A 68 6.10 -7.37 16.58
CA ASP A 68 6.01 -8.83 16.69
C ASP A 68 5.11 -9.27 17.86
N LYS A 69 5.04 -10.58 18.10
CA LYS A 69 4.25 -11.18 19.19
C LYS A 69 4.64 -10.70 20.59
N ASP A 70 5.87 -10.22 20.77
CA ASP A 70 6.42 -9.75 22.04
C ASP A 70 6.36 -8.22 22.14
N GLY A 71 5.72 -7.55 21.16
CA GLY A 71 5.63 -6.09 21.09
C GLY A 71 6.89 -5.41 20.56
N LYS A 72 7.90 -6.17 20.10
CA LYS A 72 9.14 -5.58 19.60
C LYS A 72 8.91 -4.97 18.22
N PRO A 73 9.48 -3.78 17.94
CA PRO A 73 9.33 -3.15 16.64
C PRO A 73 9.88 -4.02 15.50
N ILE A 74 9.12 -4.11 14.42
CA ILE A 74 9.58 -4.69 13.15
C ILE A 74 9.42 -3.68 12.02
N ARG A 75 10.30 -3.79 11.01
CA ARG A 75 10.24 -2.97 9.80
C ARG A 75 10.59 -3.78 8.58
N TRP A 76 9.82 -3.57 7.51
CA TRP A 76 10.15 -4.13 6.22
C TRP A 76 9.71 -3.23 5.08
N THR A 77 10.34 -3.41 3.93
CA THR A 77 10.03 -2.65 2.72
C THR A 77 9.89 -3.56 1.52
N TRP A 78 8.97 -3.20 0.64
CA TRP A 78 8.74 -3.80 -0.67
C TRP A 78 8.87 -2.70 -1.72
N VAL A 79 9.54 -2.98 -2.83
CA VAL A 79 9.55 -2.09 -4.00
C VAL A 79 9.22 -2.94 -5.22
N GLY A 80 8.10 -2.66 -5.86
CA GLY A 80 7.62 -3.46 -6.97
C GLY A 80 6.44 -2.83 -7.69
N LYS A 81 5.76 -3.63 -8.50
CA LYS A 81 4.60 -3.21 -9.29
C LYS A 81 3.35 -3.97 -8.86
N PHE A 82 2.21 -3.40 -9.22
CA PHE A 82 0.91 -4.06 -9.13
C PHE A 82 0.63 -4.81 -10.43
N ASP A 83 1.49 -5.76 -10.80
CA ASP A 83 1.44 -6.51 -12.07
C ASP A 83 1.34 -8.03 -11.89
N GLY A 84 1.15 -8.49 -10.65
CA GLY A 84 1.08 -9.91 -10.33
C GLY A 84 2.42 -10.64 -10.34
N LYS A 85 3.56 -9.94 -10.42
CA LYS A 85 4.89 -10.55 -10.30
C LYS A 85 5.44 -10.48 -8.87
N PRO A 86 6.26 -11.46 -8.46
CA PRO A 86 6.92 -11.42 -7.16
C PRO A 86 8.07 -10.41 -7.15
N TYR A 87 8.11 -9.58 -6.12
CA TYR A 87 9.22 -8.68 -5.84
C TYR A 87 9.79 -8.94 -4.45
N GLN A 88 11.10 -8.74 -4.31
CA GLN A 88 11.84 -8.99 -3.08
C GLN A 88 11.44 -8.02 -1.95
N ILE A 89 11.38 -8.55 -0.74
CA ILE A 89 11.18 -7.82 0.49
C ILE A 89 12.52 -7.62 1.19
N LYS A 90 12.70 -6.46 1.82
CA LYS A 90 13.84 -6.20 2.72
C LYS A 90 13.34 -6.10 4.15
N GLY A 91 13.97 -6.85 5.06
CA GLY A 91 13.77 -6.73 6.52
C GLY A 91 12.66 -7.62 7.12
N SER A 92 11.87 -8.32 6.31
CA SER A 92 10.87 -9.27 6.84
C SER A 92 11.51 -10.62 7.14
N PRO A 93 11.38 -11.16 8.37
CA PRO A 93 11.79 -12.53 8.66
C PRO A 93 10.75 -13.57 8.19
N SER A 94 9.54 -13.15 7.83
CA SER A 94 8.39 -14.04 7.61
C SER A 94 8.20 -14.47 6.16
N PHE A 95 8.66 -13.68 5.20
CA PHE A 95 8.55 -13.97 3.77
C PHE A 95 9.56 -13.13 2.97
N ASP A 96 10.01 -13.68 1.85
CA ASP A 96 11.09 -13.11 1.03
C ASP A 96 10.54 -12.32 -0.15
N THR A 97 9.36 -12.70 -0.64
CA THR A 97 8.71 -12.03 -1.77
C THR A 97 7.26 -11.72 -1.50
N LEU A 98 6.79 -10.65 -2.11
CA LEU A 98 5.39 -10.24 -2.10
C LEU A 98 4.96 -9.85 -3.51
N THR A 99 3.75 -10.28 -3.85
CA THR A 99 3.09 -9.98 -5.12
C THR A 99 1.84 -9.18 -4.85
N TYR A 100 1.57 -8.17 -5.67
CA TYR A 100 0.26 -7.54 -5.77
C TYR A 100 -0.29 -7.69 -7.18
N LYS A 101 -1.48 -8.27 -7.30
CA LYS A 101 -2.18 -8.45 -8.57
C LYS A 101 -3.52 -7.71 -8.52
N PRO A 102 -3.73 -6.66 -9.33
CA PRO A 102 -5.02 -5.99 -9.42
C PRO A 102 -6.13 -6.94 -9.82
N VAL A 103 -7.25 -6.89 -9.10
CA VAL A 103 -8.52 -7.52 -9.47
C VAL A 103 -9.47 -6.48 -10.04
N ASN A 104 -9.46 -5.28 -9.45
CA ASN A 104 -10.15 -4.08 -9.91
C ASN A 104 -9.48 -2.84 -9.28
N ASP A 105 -10.00 -1.64 -9.56
CA ASP A 105 -9.45 -0.35 -9.12
C ASP A 105 -9.22 -0.20 -7.61
N ARG A 106 -9.90 -1.01 -6.79
CA ARG A 106 -9.83 -0.94 -5.31
C ARG A 106 -9.42 -2.24 -4.64
N THR A 107 -9.22 -3.31 -5.42
CA THR A 107 -8.97 -4.65 -4.88
C THR A 107 -7.74 -5.28 -5.52
N ASN A 108 -6.84 -5.77 -4.68
CA ASN A 108 -5.66 -6.51 -5.12
C ASN A 108 -5.65 -7.88 -4.45
N GLU A 109 -5.30 -8.91 -5.21
CA GLU A 109 -4.78 -10.15 -4.65
C GLU A 109 -3.36 -9.93 -4.16
N THR A 110 -3.00 -10.57 -3.06
CA THR A 110 -1.65 -10.55 -2.50
C THR A 110 -1.17 -11.97 -2.22
N THR A 111 0.07 -12.25 -2.56
CA THR A 111 0.73 -13.54 -2.32
C THR A 111 2.10 -13.30 -1.74
N ALA A 112 2.38 -13.89 -0.57
CA ALA A 112 3.68 -13.88 0.06
C ALA A 112 4.31 -15.27 0.01
N ALA A 113 5.60 -15.33 -0.35
CA ALA A 113 6.34 -16.58 -0.41
C ALA A 113 7.67 -16.49 0.34
N LYS A 114 8.06 -17.61 0.95
CA LYS A 114 9.34 -17.82 1.65
C LYS A 114 10.05 -19.01 1.04
N ALA A 115 11.32 -18.86 0.67
CA ALA A 115 12.13 -19.87 -0.01
C ALA A 115 11.38 -20.50 -1.22
N GLY A 116 10.70 -19.67 -2.02
CA GLY A 116 9.92 -20.10 -3.18
C GLY A 116 8.58 -20.78 -2.88
N LYS A 117 8.23 -21.01 -1.61
CA LYS A 117 6.95 -21.61 -1.21
C LYS A 117 5.96 -20.55 -0.75
N VAL A 118 4.72 -20.63 -1.22
CA VAL A 118 3.64 -19.72 -0.78
C VAL A 118 3.33 -19.97 0.69
N VAL A 119 3.42 -18.92 1.51
CA VAL A 119 3.13 -18.95 2.95
C VAL A 119 1.86 -18.20 3.31
N MET A 120 1.49 -17.19 2.51
CA MET A 120 0.24 -16.44 2.69
C MET A 120 -0.34 -16.03 1.34
N THR A 121 -1.66 -16.02 1.26
CA THR A 121 -2.45 -15.45 0.16
C THR A 121 -3.61 -14.64 0.71
N GLY A 122 -4.15 -13.73 -0.09
CA GLY A 122 -5.39 -13.06 0.28
C GLY A 122 -5.68 -11.83 -0.56
N THR A 123 -6.48 -10.92 -0.01
CA THR A 123 -6.97 -9.73 -0.70
C THR A 123 -6.76 -8.48 0.12
N ILE A 124 -6.48 -7.37 -0.57
CA ILE A 124 -6.50 -6.03 -0.02
C ILE A 124 -7.57 -5.22 -0.76
N THR A 125 -8.58 -4.76 -0.03
CA THR A 125 -9.71 -3.99 -0.57
C THR A 125 -9.77 -2.63 0.10
N VAL A 126 -9.76 -1.57 -0.71
CA VAL A 126 -9.99 -0.20 -0.26
C VAL A 126 -11.48 0.12 -0.35
N ALA A 127 -12.06 0.70 0.70
CA ALA A 127 -13.45 1.10 0.72
C ALA A 127 -13.74 2.18 -0.35
N LYS A 128 -15.01 2.30 -0.77
CA LYS A 128 -15.42 3.23 -1.84
C LYS A 128 -15.04 4.67 -1.54
N ASP A 129 -15.10 5.07 -0.26
CA ASP A 129 -14.74 6.40 0.22
C ASP A 129 -13.21 6.65 0.29
N GLY A 130 -12.39 5.62 0.10
CA GLY A 130 -10.93 5.70 0.16
C GLY A 130 -10.38 5.93 1.57
N LYS A 131 -11.21 5.89 2.62
CA LYS A 131 -10.81 6.22 4.01
C LYS A 131 -10.41 5.02 4.83
N SER A 132 -10.81 3.82 4.41
CA SER A 132 -10.45 2.57 5.07
C SER A 132 -10.06 1.48 4.08
N ARG A 133 -9.34 0.48 4.55
CA ARG A 133 -9.08 -0.75 3.80
C ARG A 133 -9.15 -1.97 4.69
N LEU A 134 -9.49 -3.10 4.09
CA LEU A 134 -9.47 -4.43 4.69
C LEU A 134 -8.42 -5.28 3.99
N VAL A 135 -7.57 -5.92 4.76
CA VAL A 135 -6.68 -6.99 4.33
C VAL A 135 -7.22 -8.29 4.92
N LYS A 136 -7.54 -9.26 4.07
CA LYS A 136 -7.96 -10.60 4.49
C LYS A 136 -6.92 -11.59 3.98
N LEU A 137 -6.24 -12.27 4.90
CA LEU A 137 -5.20 -13.24 4.57
C LEU A 137 -5.56 -14.63 5.10
N THR A 138 -5.11 -15.63 4.35
CA THR A 138 -4.97 -17.00 4.83
C THR A 138 -3.53 -17.42 4.67
N GLY A 139 -3.01 -18.17 5.63
CA GLY A 139 -1.63 -18.61 5.60
C GLY A 139 -1.38 -19.84 6.45
N THR A 140 -0.12 -20.24 6.46
CA THR A 140 0.39 -21.35 7.26
C THR A 140 1.53 -20.83 8.13
N ASP A 141 1.46 -21.07 9.44
CA ASP A 141 2.53 -20.68 10.37
C ASP A 141 3.76 -21.62 10.27
N ALA A 142 4.81 -21.31 11.04
CA ALA A 142 6.03 -22.10 11.05
C ALA A 142 5.84 -23.56 11.52
N ASN A 143 4.75 -23.86 12.22
CA ASN A 143 4.40 -25.20 12.70
C ASN A 143 3.46 -25.95 11.75
N GLY A 144 3.14 -25.37 10.58
CA GLY A 144 2.23 -25.98 9.62
C GLY A 144 0.75 -25.74 9.91
N LYS A 145 0.40 -24.92 10.93
CA LYS A 145 -0.99 -24.64 11.28
C LYS A 145 -1.54 -23.55 10.36
N LYS A 146 -2.71 -23.81 9.79
CA LYS A 146 -3.45 -22.83 8.99
C LYS A 146 -4.05 -21.74 9.87
N PHE A 147 -4.04 -20.51 9.38
CA PHE A 147 -4.70 -19.37 10.03
C PHE A 147 -5.44 -18.49 9.04
N THR A 148 -6.34 -17.66 9.56
CA THR A 148 -6.97 -16.56 8.85
C THR A 148 -6.77 -15.29 9.66
N GLU A 149 -6.50 -14.19 8.97
CA GLU A 149 -6.30 -12.88 9.54
C GLU A 149 -7.17 -11.86 8.79
N MET A 150 -7.78 -10.93 9.53
CA MET A 150 -8.51 -9.81 8.96
C MET A 150 -8.03 -8.52 9.62
N THR A 151 -7.28 -7.71 8.90
CA THR A 151 -6.75 -6.44 9.40
C THR A 151 -7.41 -5.26 8.72
N TYR A 152 -7.97 -4.37 9.54
CA TYR A 152 -8.58 -3.13 9.10
C TYR A 152 -7.59 -1.99 9.31
N TYR A 153 -7.55 -1.07 8.36
CA TYR A 153 -6.74 0.13 8.45
C TYR A 153 -7.55 1.36 8.10
N ASP A 154 -7.25 2.45 8.78
CA ASP A 154 -7.75 3.78 8.47
C ASP A 154 -6.66 4.57 7.74
N LYS A 155 -7.05 5.31 6.71
CA LYS A 155 -6.13 6.18 5.96
C LYS A 155 -5.74 7.36 6.85
N ARG A 156 -4.45 7.67 6.92
CA ARG A 156 -4.00 8.91 7.58
C ARG A 156 -4.32 10.11 6.67
N PRO A 157 -4.74 11.24 7.25
CA PRO A 157 -4.84 12.51 6.53
C PRO A 157 -3.51 12.91 5.88
#